data_AF-A0A7J8SZY6-F1
#
_entry.id   AF-A0A7J8SZY6-F1
#
_cell.length_a   1.000
_cell.length_b   1.000
_cell.length_c   1.000
_cell.angle_alpha   90.00
_cell.angle_beta   90.00
_cell.angle_gamma   90.00
#
_symmetry.space_group_name_H-M   'P 1'
#
loop_
_entity.id
_entity.type
_entity.pdbx_description
1 polymer ?
#
loop_
_entity_poly.entity_id
_entity_poly.type
_entity_poly.pdbx_seq_one_letter_code
_entity_poly.pdbx_strand_id
1 'polypeptide(L)'
;MEEDPIKLKQFVANELKDASDEMKSIIENTSLECIISSPLRYRKPLELLLWGNISKGNVCVAGDALHPMTPDLGQGACSAMEDGVILARCLGEAWLKPGVEDDDEEYKRIEMGLKKYGRERRWRSFDLVTTAFMVGFV
;
A
#
# COMPACT_ATOMS: atom_id res chain seq x y z
N MET A 1 -20.06 -12.05 -13.91
CA MET A 1 -20.81 -11.43 -12.79
C MET A 1 -20.16 -10.12 -12.33
N GLU A 2 -18.86 -9.96 -12.56
CA GLU A 2 -18.01 -8.93 -11.92
C GLU A 2 -18.21 -7.48 -12.36
N GLU A 3 -19.02 -7.18 -13.38
CA GLU A 3 -19.16 -5.81 -13.90
C GLU A 3 -20.60 -5.30 -14.01
N ASP A 4 -21.59 -6.08 -13.58
CA ASP A 4 -23.01 -5.65 -13.64
C ASP A 4 -23.46 -5.16 -12.26
N PRO A 5 -23.58 -3.83 -12.04
CA PRO A 5 -23.92 -3.28 -10.73
C PRO A 5 -25.27 -3.77 -10.21
N ILE A 6 -26.21 -4.14 -11.10
CA ILE A 6 -27.51 -4.68 -10.70
C ILE A 6 -27.32 -6.06 -10.07
N LYS A 7 -26.52 -6.93 -10.71
CA LYS A 7 -26.23 -8.26 -10.18
C LYS A 7 -25.43 -8.19 -8.88
N LEU A 8 -24.49 -7.26 -8.77
CA LEU A 8 -23.72 -7.02 -7.55
C LEU A 8 -24.64 -6.55 -6.41
N LYS A 9 -25.54 -5.61 -6.67
CA LYS A 9 -26.52 -5.14 -5.69
C LYS A 9 -27.42 -6.27 -5.20
N GLN A 10 -27.95 -7.07 -6.12
CA GLN A 10 -28.78 -8.24 -5.79
C GLN A 10 -28.01 -9.28 -4.99
N PHE A 11 -26.75 -9.54 -5.37
CA PHE A 11 -25.87 -10.45 -4.64
C PHE A 11 -25.69 -9.99 -3.19
N VAL A 12 -25.27 -8.74 -2.97
CA VAL A 12 -25.07 -8.20 -1.61
C VAL A 12 -26.37 -8.17 -0.81
N ALA A 13 -27.50 -7.81 -1.43
CA ALA A 13 -28.81 -7.82 -0.77
C ALA A 13 -29.22 -9.23 -0.30
N ASN A 14 -28.91 -10.27 -1.10
CA ASN A 14 -29.18 -11.66 -0.74
C ASN A 14 -28.28 -12.15 0.41
N GLU A 15 -27.01 -11.78 0.42
CA GLU A 15 -26.07 -12.11 1.51
C GLU A 15 -26.47 -11.44 2.83
N LEU A 16 -27.09 -10.26 2.78
CA LEU A 16 -27.53 -9.48 3.94
C LEU A 16 -29.00 -9.70 4.35
N LYS A 17 -29.65 -10.77 3.87
CA LYS A 17 -31.07 -11.07 4.18
C LYS A 17 -31.37 -11.14 5.68
N ASP A 18 -30.41 -11.60 6.48
CA ASP A 18 -30.53 -11.79 7.94
C ASP A 18 -29.97 -10.59 8.73
N ALA A 19 -29.50 -9.54 8.05
CA ALA A 19 -29.04 -8.31 8.68
C ALA A 19 -30.21 -7.41 9.12
N SER A 20 -29.90 -6.35 9.88
CA SER A 20 -30.88 -5.37 10.34
C SER A 20 -31.47 -4.57 9.18
N ASP A 21 -32.67 -4.01 9.39
CA ASP A 21 -33.34 -3.20 8.37
C ASP A 21 -32.54 -1.93 8.01
N GLU A 22 -31.77 -1.37 8.97
CA GLU A 22 -30.88 -0.26 8.67
C GLU A 22 -29.79 -0.65 7.66
N MET A 23 -29.14 -1.80 7.85
CA MET A 23 -28.10 -2.29 6.91
C MET A 23 -28.67 -2.56 5.52
N LYS A 24 -29.87 -3.16 5.44
CA LYS A 24 -30.56 -3.41 4.16
C LYS A 24 -30.87 -2.09 3.44
N SER A 25 -31.38 -1.11 4.18
CA SER A 25 -31.72 0.21 3.63
C SER A 25 -30.51 0.93 3.02
N ILE A 26 -29.31 0.77 3.57
CA ILE A 26 -28.08 1.37 3.04
C ILE A 26 -27.80 0.81 1.64
N ILE A 27 -27.86 -0.52 1.47
CA ILE A 27 -27.62 -1.16 0.17
C ILE A 27 -28.70 -0.78 -0.83
N GLU A 28 -29.98 -0.79 -0.42
CA GLU A 28 -31.11 -0.39 -1.26
C GLU A 28 -30.99 1.05 -1.76
N ASN A 29 -30.53 1.97 -0.92
CA ASN A 29 -30.36 3.38 -1.27
C ASN A 29 -29.04 3.69 -2.01
N THR A 30 -28.08 2.77 -2.05
CA THR A 30 -26.83 2.96 -2.80
C THR A 30 -27.12 2.96 -4.31
N SER A 31 -26.79 4.04 -5.01
CA SER A 31 -26.97 4.15 -6.47
C SER A 31 -26.06 3.16 -7.21
N LEU A 32 -26.52 2.68 -8.36
CA LEU A 32 -25.79 1.66 -9.13
C LEU A 32 -24.40 2.13 -9.59
N GLU A 33 -24.24 3.43 -9.85
CA GLU A 33 -22.96 4.04 -10.22
C GLU A 33 -21.92 4.06 -9.08
N CYS A 34 -22.36 3.93 -7.83
CA CYS A 34 -21.50 3.87 -6.64
C CYS A 34 -21.14 2.42 -6.26
N ILE A 35 -21.69 1.41 -6.95
CA ILE A 35 -21.39 0.00 -6.68
C ILE A 35 -20.22 -0.41 -7.55
N ILE A 36 -19.06 -0.53 -6.91
CA ILE A 36 -17.81 -0.91 -7.53
C ILE A 36 -17.36 -2.23 -6.92
N SER A 37 -16.97 -3.17 -7.78
CA SER A 37 -16.33 -4.42 -7.36
C SER A 37 -14.91 -4.42 -7.92
N SER A 38 -13.93 -4.67 -7.06
CA SER A 38 -12.53 -4.81 -7.46
C SER A 38 -11.94 -6.02 -6.74
N PRO A 39 -11.24 -6.92 -7.48
CA PRO A 39 -10.67 -8.11 -6.87
C PRO A 39 -9.57 -7.71 -5.89
N LEU A 40 -9.67 -8.20 -4.65
CA LEU A 40 -8.62 -8.05 -3.65
C LEU A 40 -7.45 -8.96 -4.01
N ARG A 41 -6.25 -8.37 -4.15
CA ARG A 41 -5.02 -9.10 -4.48
C ARG A 41 -3.98 -8.88 -3.40
N TYR A 42 -3.29 -9.96 -3.05
CA TYR A 42 -2.25 -9.96 -2.04
C TYR A 42 -0.89 -10.28 -2.67
N ARG A 43 0.16 -9.67 -2.14
CA ARG A 43 1.53 -10.16 -2.28
C ARG A 43 1.87 -10.95 -1.02
N LYS A 44 2.50 -12.12 -1.16
CA LYS A 44 2.84 -12.93 0.01
C LYS A 44 3.83 -12.15 0.91
N PRO A 45 3.56 -11.99 2.22
CA PRO A 45 4.41 -11.16 3.07
C PRO A 45 5.88 -11.60 3.10
N LEU A 46 6.13 -12.90 3.01
CA LEU A 46 7.48 -13.47 2.98
C LEU A 46 8.27 -13.07 1.72
N GLU A 47 7.62 -12.81 0.59
CA GLU A 47 8.30 -12.37 -0.63
C GLU A 47 8.90 -10.98 -0.45
N LEU A 48 8.21 -10.08 0.26
CA LEU A 48 8.72 -8.74 0.58
C LEU A 48 9.92 -8.80 1.53
N LEU A 49 9.87 -9.66 2.55
CA LEU A 49 10.95 -9.76 3.53
C LEU A 49 12.20 -10.40 2.93
N LEU A 50 12.03 -11.54 2.26
CA LEU A 50 13.13 -12.41 1.80
C LEU A 50 13.72 -11.97 0.46
N TRP A 51 12.91 -11.45 -0.45
CA TRP A 51 13.31 -11.18 -1.85
C TRP A 51 13.06 -9.74 -2.31
N GLY A 52 12.32 -8.96 -1.53
CA GLY A 52 12.05 -7.55 -1.82
C GLY A 52 13.32 -6.71 -1.75
N ASN A 53 13.77 -6.21 -2.90
CA ASN A 53 14.78 -5.16 -2.95
C ASN A 53 14.08 -3.80 -3.05
N ILE A 54 14.05 -3.06 -1.95
CA ILE A 54 13.31 -1.78 -1.84
C ILE A 54 13.98 -0.68 -2.66
N SER A 55 15.30 -0.77 -2.83
CA SER A 55 16.09 0.22 -3.57
C SER A 55 17.23 -0.46 -4.34
N LYS A 56 17.52 0.01 -5.55
CA LYS A 56 18.68 -0.41 -6.34
C LYS A 56 19.23 0.79 -7.11
N GLY A 57 20.50 1.14 -6.87
CA GLY A 57 21.05 2.41 -7.36
C GLY A 57 20.22 3.58 -6.86
N ASN A 58 19.94 4.53 -7.75
CA ASN A 58 19.13 5.72 -7.45
C ASN A 58 17.62 5.51 -7.69
N VAL A 59 17.13 4.27 -7.59
CA VAL A 59 15.71 3.93 -7.74
C VAL A 59 15.22 3.20 -6.47
N CYS A 60 14.02 3.56 -5.99
CA CYS A 60 13.33 2.86 -4.91
C CYS A 60 11.84 2.69 -5.16
N VAL A 61 11.19 1.81 -4.40
CA VAL A 61 9.74 1.62 -4.39
C VAL A 61 9.12 2.14 -3.08
N ALA A 62 7.90 2.66 -3.18
CA ALA A 62 7.10 3.20 -2.08
C ALA A 62 5.60 2.96 -2.34
N GLY A 63 4.77 3.13 -1.32
CA GLY A 63 3.32 2.89 -1.42
C GLY A 63 3.01 1.46 -1.82
N ASP A 64 1.93 1.27 -2.59
CA ASP A 64 1.48 -0.04 -3.07
C ASP A 64 2.51 -0.81 -3.90
N ALA A 65 3.51 -0.13 -4.49
CA ALA A 65 4.61 -0.83 -5.18
C ALA A 65 5.50 -1.61 -4.19
N LEU A 66 5.67 -1.06 -2.98
CA LEU A 66 6.44 -1.65 -1.89
C LEU A 66 5.58 -2.56 -1.01
N HIS A 67 4.44 -2.08 -0.52
CA HIS A 67 3.63 -2.75 0.51
C HIS A 67 2.15 -2.85 0.12
N PRO A 68 1.82 -3.54 -0.98
CA PRO A 68 0.43 -3.72 -1.35
C PRO A 68 -0.30 -4.49 -0.24
N MET A 69 -1.40 -3.91 0.24
CA MET A 69 -2.22 -4.46 1.31
C MET A 69 -3.68 -4.34 0.95
N THR A 70 -4.50 -5.25 1.45
CA THR A 70 -5.96 -5.13 1.35
C THR A 70 -6.49 -4.05 2.31
N PRO A 71 -7.70 -3.54 2.05
CA PRO A 71 -8.23 -2.40 2.78
C PRO A 71 -8.63 -2.73 4.23
N ASP A 72 -8.49 -3.98 4.69
CA ASP A 72 -8.97 -4.46 5.99
C ASP A 72 -8.40 -3.68 7.18
N LEU A 73 -7.19 -3.13 7.05
CA LEU A 73 -6.58 -2.25 8.06
C LEU A 73 -6.80 -0.75 7.81
N GLY A 74 -7.16 -0.36 6.59
CA GLY A 74 -7.20 1.05 6.19
C GLY A 74 -5.85 1.79 6.28
N GLN A 75 -4.72 1.09 6.29
CA GLN A 75 -3.38 1.67 6.53
C GLN A 75 -2.56 1.95 5.26
N GLY A 76 -3.03 1.56 4.07
CA GLY A 76 -2.24 1.67 2.83
C GLY A 76 -1.78 3.11 2.54
N ALA A 77 -2.73 4.04 2.45
CA ALA A 77 -2.44 5.45 2.19
C ALA A 77 -1.58 6.09 3.28
N CYS A 78 -1.86 5.78 4.56
CA CYS A 78 -1.08 6.27 5.70
C CYS A 78 0.38 5.79 5.62
N SER A 79 0.60 4.51 5.29
CA SER A 79 1.94 3.95 5.10
C SER A 79 2.68 4.59 3.93
N ALA A 80 1.98 4.90 2.82
CA ALA A 80 2.56 5.62 1.70
C ALA A 80 2.97 7.07 2.08
N MET A 81 2.21 7.73 2.96
CA MET A 81 2.59 9.04 3.50
C MET A 81 3.83 8.93 4.42
N GLU A 82 3.90 7.90 5.27
CA GLU A 82 5.10 7.61 6.07
C GLU A 82 6.33 7.43 5.15
N ASP A 83 6.19 6.71 4.03
CA ASP A 83 7.26 6.54 3.05
C ASP A 83 7.75 7.89 2.51
N GLY A 84 6.83 8.78 2.12
CA GLY A 84 7.15 10.09 1.58
C GLY A 84 7.97 10.95 2.55
N VAL A 85 7.58 10.97 3.83
CA VAL A 85 8.30 11.71 4.89
C VAL A 85 9.71 11.13 5.10
N ILE A 86 9.82 9.79 5.19
CA ILE A 86 11.11 9.13 5.43
C ILE A 86 12.03 9.29 4.22
N LEU A 87 11.49 9.16 3.00
CA LEU A 87 12.22 9.35 1.76
C LEU A 87 12.76 10.79 1.66
N ALA A 88 11.92 11.79 1.93
CA ALA A 88 12.32 13.19 1.94
C ALA A 88 13.44 13.46 2.96
N ARG A 89 13.35 12.88 4.16
CA ARG A 89 14.42 12.96 5.17
C ARG A 89 15.72 12.35 4.68
N CYS A 90 15.66 11.12 4.15
CA CYS A 90 16.85 10.40 3.70
C CYS A 90 17.54 11.08 2.49
N LEU A 91 16.76 11.63 1.55
CA LEU A 91 17.29 12.36 0.40
C LEU A 91 17.76 13.77 0.78
N GLY A 92 17.05 14.46 1.68
CA GLY A 92 17.47 15.75 2.19
C GLY A 92 18.86 15.68 2.84
N GLU A 93 19.11 14.67 3.67
CA GLU A 93 20.45 14.41 4.23
C GLU A 93 21.52 14.15 3.16
N ALA A 94 21.15 13.53 2.03
CA ALA A 94 22.06 13.25 0.92
C ALA A 94 22.41 14.51 0.10
N TRP A 95 21.45 15.45 -0.03
CA TRP A 95 21.58 16.69 -0.80
C TRP A 95 22.16 17.87 -0.01
N LEU A 96 21.99 17.91 1.32
CA LEU A 96 22.47 19.02 2.16
C LEU A 96 23.99 19.07 2.35
N LYS A 97 24.76 18.13 1.78
CA LYS A 97 26.23 18.17 1.84
C LYS A 97 26.76 19.09 0.72
N PRO A 98 27.34 20.25 1.05
CA PRO A 98 27.84 21.17 0.03
C PRO A 98 29.13 20.61 -0.61
N GLY A 99 29.25 20.82 -1.92
CA GLY A 99 30.55 20.98 -2.57
C GLY A 99 31.19 19.76 -3.22
N VAL A 100 30.46 19.01 -4.05
CA VAL A 100 31.14 18.10 -4.98
C VAL A 100 30.50 18.20 -6.36
N GLU A 101 31.21 18.84 -7.30
CA GLU A 101 30.96 18.79 -8.75
C GLU A 101 31.43 17.43 -9.33
N ASP A 102 31.20 16.35 -8.58
CA ASP A 102 31.50 14.98 -9.00
C ASP A 102 30.20 14.17 -8.98
N ASP A 103 29.69 13.90 -10.17
CA ASP A 103 28.47 13.13 -10.41
C ASP A 103 28.54 11.74 -9.75
N ASP A 104 29.73 11.12 -9.65
CA ASP A 104 29.89 9.80 -9.03
C ASP A 104 29.71 9.85 -7.52
N GLU A 105 30.14 10.94 -6.87
CA GLU A 105 29.92 11.11 -5.44
C GLU A 105 28.46 11.44 -5.13
N GLU A 106 27.82 12.28 -5.94
CA GLU A 106 26.38 12.55 -5.80
C GLU A 106 25.56 11.26 -5.96
N TYR A 107 25.86 10.48 -6.99
CA TYR A 107 25.21 9.21 -7.22
C TYR A 107 25.29 8.30 -5.99
N LYS A 108 26.49 8.12 -5.42
CA LYS A 108 26.69 7.30 -4.22
C LYS A 108 25.93 7.83 -3.00
N ARG A 109 25.86 9.16 -2.83
CA ARG A 109 25.09 9.78 -1.72
C ARG A 109 23.60 9.48 -1.83
N ILE A 110 23.02 9.63 -3.02
CA ILE A 110 21.61 9.32 -3.28
C ILE A 110 21.34 7.83 -3.05
N GLU A 111 22.17 6.95 -3.60
CA GLU A 111 22.04 5.51 -3.42
C GLU A 111 22.06 5.11 -1.93
N MET A 112 22.97 5.71 -1.14
CA MET A 112 23.01 5.49 0.31
C MET A 112 21.75 6.01 1.03
N GLY A 113 21.21 7.16 0.61
CA GLY A 113 19.96 7.70 1.13
C GLY A 113 18.78 6.76 0.87
N LEU A 114 18.64 6.25 -0.36
CA LEU A 114 17.58 5.30 -0.71
C LEU A 114 17.74 3.95 0.01
N LYS A 115 18.97 3.48 0.18
CA LYS A 115 19.26 2.29 1.01
C LYS A 115 18.87 2.51 2.48
N LYS A 116 19.06 3.72 3.01
CA LYS A 116 18.62 4.08 4.38
C LYS A 116 17.10 4.06 4.47
N TYR A 117 16.40 4.71 3.55
CA TYR A 117 14.93 4.64 3.43
C TYR A 117 14.44 3.18 3.41
N GLY A 118 15.02 2.34 2.55
CA GLY A 118 14.64 0.93 2.46
C GLY A 118 14.82 0.17 3.78
N ARG A 119 15.90 0.40 4.51
CA ARG A 119 16.11 -0.22 5.84
C ARG A 119 15.07 0.21 6.86
N GLU A 120 14.74 1.49 6.90
CA GLU A 120 13.75 2.04 7.85
C GLU A 120 12.33 1.55 7.54
N ARG A 121 11.99 1.39 6.26
CA ARG A 121 10.65 0.95 5.84
C ARG A 121 10.44 -0.55 5.84
N ARG A 122 11.50 -1.38 5.77
CA ARG A 122 11.38 -2.83 5.56
C ARG A 122 10.49 -3.52 6.60
N TRP A 123 10.81 -3.35 7.89
CA TRP A 123 10.08 -4.03 8.96
C TRP A 123 8.66 -3.50 9.13
N ARG A 124 8.47 -2.19 9.02
CA ARG A 124 7.14 -1.56 9.10
C ARG A 124 6.24 -2.01 7.95
N SER A 125 6.78 -2.09 6.74
CA SER A 125 6.07 -2.59 5.55
C SER A 125 5.70 -4.07 5.69
N PHE A 126 6.64 -4.89 6.17
CA PHE A 126 6.40 -6.31 6.39
C PHE A 126 5.30 -6.56 7.44
N ASP A 127 5.35 -5.83 8.56
CA ASP A 127 4.37 -5.89 9.62
C ASP A 127 2.96 -5.57 9.09
N LEU A 128 2.79 -4.41 8.44
CA LEU A 128 1.50 -3.98 7.88
C LEU A 128 0.93 -4.98 6.87
N VAL A 129 1.74 -5.45 5.92
CA VAL A 129 1.28 -6.41 4.89
C VAL A 129 0.91 -7.75 5.52
N THR A 130 1.67 -8.21 6.52
CA THR A 130 1.37 -9.45 7.24
C THR A 130 0.09 -9.33 8.05
N THR A 131 -0.08 -8.23 8.79
CA THR A 131 -1.28 -8.00 9.59
C THR A 131 -2.51 -7.86 8.69
N ALA A 132 -2.43 -7.12 7.58
CA ALA A 132 -3.54 -7.00 6.64
C ALA A 132 -3.93 -8.36 6.04
N PHE A 133 -2.94 -9.17 5.67
CA PHE A 133 -3.17 -10.54 5.21
C PHE A 133 -3.85 -11.42 6.28
N MET A 134 -3.42 -11.33 7.54
CA MET A 134 -4.03 -12.12 8.61
C MET A 134 -5.46 -11.68 8.92
N VAL A 135 -5.73 -10.37 8.94
CA VAL A 135 -7.08 -9.84 9.21
C VAL A 135 -8.03 -10.14 8.07
N GLY A 136 -7.61 -9.97 6.81
CA GLY A 136 -8.47 -10.24 5.64
C GLY A 136 -8.70 -11.72 5.33
N PHE A 137 -7.98 -12.63 5.99
CA PHE A 137 -8.18 -14.08 5.84
C PHE A 137 -9.08 -14.68 6.94
N VAL A 138 -9.25 -13.98 8.07
CA VAL A 138 -10.11 -14.37 9.19
C VAL A 138 -11.52 -13.81 8.97
#